data_AF-A3VZ94-F1
#
_entry.id   AF-A3VZ94-F1
#
_cell.length_a   1.000
_cell.length_b   1.000
_cell.length_c   1.000
_cell.angle_alpha   90.00
_cell.angle_beta   90.00
_cell.angle_gamma   90.00
#
_symmetry.space_group_name_H-M   'P 1'
#
loop_
_entity.id
_entity.type
_entity.pdbx_description
1 polymer ?
#
loop_
_entity_poly.entity_id
_entity_poly.type
_entity_poly.pdbx_seq_one_letter_code
_entity_poly.pdbx_strand_id
1 'polypeptide(L)'
;MSMPKWMGIIAALAIVGFGLLFSNDLTKHQSHSTPVEILASTSDDIVGQWRSVVENPTHPNTVAQRYMRHTFFSDGELVVENEENNSISYEWRYDNGIFIATRSSGTNEFIEHFRLIDRDTLEKVLFQSTIGGKPLANYNPEDEFIRQGSGKEGSMEMLDIFASANSAMNFVDPSTLSVGSSYTLSRKTPIAPDYVASDLAEIRYAPPGQMIEIIEQTLVENKMWYRVRTGDSEGWINSIALFGQDLN
;
A
#
# COMPACT_ATOMS: atom_id res chain seq x y z
N MET A 1 -6.66 25.56 36.79
CA MET A 1 -5.63 24.65 36.25
C MET A 1 -6.31 23.76 35.23
N SER A 2 -6.03 24.02 33.95
CA SER A 2 -6.69 23.43 32.79
C SER A 2 -5.80 22.31 32.24
N MET A 3 -6.34 21.10 32.11
CA MET A 3 -5.66 19.98 31.44
C MET A 3 -5.76 20.14 29.92
N PRO A 4 -4.67 19.88 29.17
CA PRO A 4 -4.72 19.96 27.72
C PRO A 4 -5.45 18.74 27.14
N LYS A 5 -6.53 19.01 26.40
CA LYS A 5 -7.17 18.07 25.48
C LYS A 5 -6.20 17.79 24.33
N TRP A 6 -5.43 16.71 24.42
CA TRP A 6 -4.75 16.14 23.27
C TRP A 6 -5.59 15.03 22.67
N MET A 7 -5.89 15.25 21.40
CA MET A 7 -6.54 14.40 20.42
C MET A 7 -6.01 12.96 20.45
N GLY A 8 -6.86 12.01 20.82
CA GLY A 8 -6.77 10.64 20.37
C GLY A 8 -7.50 10.52 19.02
N ILE A 9 -6.88 11.03 17.95
CA ILE A 9 -7.25 10.60 16.59
C ILE A 9 -6.69 9.19 16.48
N ILE A 10 -7.55 8.20 16.67
CA ILE A 10 -7.33 6.87 16.14
C ILE A 10 -7.22 7.09 14.63
N ALA A 11 -6.00 7.00 14.11
CA ALA A 11 -5.79 6.77 12.70
C ALA A 11 -6.49 5.45 12.37
N ALA A 12 -7.75 5.55 11.95
CA ALA A 12 -8.27 4.64 10.98
C ALA A 12 -7.34 4.80 9.77
N LEU A 13 -6.32 3.95 9.70
CA LEU A 13 -5.73 3.54 8.44
C LEU A 13 -6.86 2.81 7.70
N ALA A 14 -7.79 3.61 7.17
CA ALA A 14 -8.48 3.30 5.97
C ALA A 14 -7.35 3.08 4.96
N ILE A 15 -7.10 1.81 4.67
CA ILE A 15 -6.66 1.41 3.34
C ILE A 15 -7.73 2.00 2.42
N VAL A 16 -7.52 3.25 2.01
CA VAL A 16 -8.15 3.79 0.82
C VAL A 16 -7.58 2.91 -0.27
N GLY A 17 -8.32 1.85 -0.59
CA GLY A 17 -8.14 1.13 -1.83
C GLY A 17 -8.06 2.18 -2.91
N PHE A 18 -6.86 2.36 -3.44
CA PHE A 18 -6.60 3.27 -4.52
C PHE A 18 -7.25 2.62 -5.75
N GLY A 19 -8.56 2.86 -5.87
CA GLY A 19 -9.37 2.48 -7.02
C GLY A 19 -8.95 3.32 -8.21
N LEU A 20 -7.78 3.00 -8.77
CA LEU A 20 -7.47 3.34 -10.14
C LEU A 20 -8.47 2.56 -11.02
N LEU A 21 -9.46 3.29 -11.54
CA LEU A 21 -10.32 2.85 -12.64
C LEU A 21 -9.45 2.64 -13.90
N PHE A 22 -8.74 1.51 -13.94
CA PHE A 22 -8.31 0.92 -15.19
C PHE A 22 -9.44 0.03 -15.67
N SER A 23 -10.04 0.42 -16.80
CA SER A 23 -10.94 -0.43 -17.57
C SER A 23 -10.12 -1.61 -18.12
N ASN A 24 -9.94 -2.64 -17.31
CA ASN A 24 -9.41 -3.91 -17.78
C ASN A 24 -10.54 -4.61 -18.54
N ASP A 25 -10.31 -4.79 -19.84
CA ASP A 25 -11.06 -5.70 -20.69
C ASP A 25 -10.85 -7.13 -20.13
N LEU A 26 -11.72 -7.50 -19.19
CA LEU A 26 -11.69 -8.79 -18.49
C LEU A 26 -12.31 -9.85 -19.40
N THR A 27 -11.52 -10.36 -20.34
CA THR A 27 -11.74 -11.72 -20.83
C THR A 27 -11.50 -12.67 -19.66
N LYS A 28 -12.55 -12.95 -18.89
CA LYS A 28 -12.60 -14.03 -17.91
C LYS A 28 -12.24 -15.33 -18.64
N HIS A 29 -10.96 -15.70 -18.59
CA HIS A 29 -10.55 -17.08 -18.80
C HIS A 29 -11.28 -17.90 -17.73
N GLN A 30 -12.34 -18.60 -18.14
CA GLN A 30 -12.91 -19.68 -17.33
C GLN A 30 -11.83 -20.76 -17.22
N SER A 31 -10.96 -20.65 -16.22
CA SER A 31 -10.06 -21.72 -15.86
C SER A 31 -10.93 -22.91 -15.49
N HIS A 32 -10.78 -24.01 -16.25
CA HIS A 32 -11.33 -25.30 -15.85
C HIS A 32 -10.55 -25.74 -14.61
N SER A 33 -11.03 -25.35 -13.43
CA SER A 33 -10.54 -25.89 -12.18
C SER A 33 -10.92 -27.37 -12.15
N THR A 34 -9.89 -28.22 -12.23
CA THR A 34 -10.04 -29.63 -11.92
C THR A 34 -10.52 -29.71 -10.47
N PRO A 35 -11.51 -30.55 -10.12
CA PRO A 35 -11.97 -30.66 -8.73
C PRO A 35 -10.76 -30.93 -7.84
N VAL A 36 -10.43 -29.93 -7.01
CA VAL A 36 -9.31 -30.00 -6.07
C VAL A 36 -9.67 -31.10 -5.07
N GLU A 37 -8.89 -32.18 -5.09
CA GLU A 37 -8.97 -33.19 -4.06
C GLU A 37 -8.64 -32.51 -2.73
N ILE A 38 -9.65 -32.31 -1.90
CA ILE A 38 -9.51 -31.65 -0.61
C ILE A 38 -8.65 -32.59 0.25
N LEU A 39 -7.36 -32.30 0.33
CA LEU A 39 -6.48 -32.96 1.28
C LEU A 39 -7.12 -32.81 2.66
N ALA A 40 -7.26 -33.92 3.38
CA ALA A 40 -7.72 -33.90 4.76
C ALA A 40 -6.70 -33.08 5.57
N SER A 41 -7.03 -31.81 5.83
CA SER A 41 -6.21 -30.92 6.63
C SER A 41 -6.42 -31.20 8.11
N THR A 42 -5.36 -31.02 8.87
CA THR A 42 -5.36 -31.07 10.34
C THR A 42 -5.09 -29.67 10.88
N SER A 43 -5.39 -29.46 12.17
CA SER A 43 -5.03 -28.21 12.86
C SER A 43 -3.53 -27.91 12.78
N ASP A 44 -2.70 -28.94 12.74
CA ASP A 44 -1.25 -28.81 12.78
C ASP A 44 -0.69 -28.32 11.44
N ASP A 45 -1.43 -28.51 10.35
CA ASP A 45 -0.96 -28.13 9.02
C ASP A 45 -0.87 -26.61 8.84
N ILE A 46 -1.65 -25.79 9.55
CA ILE A 46 -1.53 -24.32 9.44
C ILE A 46 -0.40 -23.74 10.29
N VAL A 47 0.10 -24.48 11.29
CA VAL A 47 1.08 -23.96 12.24
C VAL A 47 2.36 -23.54 11.51
N GLY A 48 2.86 -22.35 11.84
CA GLY A 48 4.03 -21.75 11.21
C GLY A 48 3.79 -20.35 10.65
N GLN A 49 4.75 -19.87 9.87
CA GLN A 49 4.78 -18.51 9.33
C GLN A 49 4.33 -18.50 7.86
N TRP A 50 3.52 -17.50 7.51
CA TRP A 50 2.90 -17.32 6.20
C TRP A 50 3.06 -15.86 5.75
N ARG A 51 3.50 -15.68 4.51
CA ARG A 51 3.74 -14.36 3.90
C ARG A 51 2.66 -14.04 2.89
N SER A 52 2.15 -12.82 2.93
CA SER A 52 1.20 -12.34 1.91
C SER A 52 1.88 -12.27 0.54
N VAL A 53 1.18 -12.79 -0.48
CA VAL A 53 1.52 -12.58 -1.88
C VAL A 53 1.23 -11.12 -2.24
N VAL A 54 2.16 -10.48 -2.94
CA VAL A 54 2.01 -9.09 -3.39
C VAL A 54 1.44 -9.08 -4.79
N GLU A 55 0.19 -8.63 -4.91
CA GLU A 55 -0.44 -8.40 -6.22
C GLU A 55 0.03 -7.07 -6.81
N ASN A 56 1.20 -7.09 -7.47
CA ASN A 56 1.72 -5.93 -8.18
C ASN A 56 2.16 -6.30 -9.60
N PRO A 57 1.56 -5.69 -10.66
CA PRO A 57 1.96 -5.95 -12.04
C PRO A 57 3.44 -5.67 -12.34
N THR A 58 4.09 -4.77 -11.60
CA THR A 58 5.53 -4.47 -11.78
C THR A 58 6.45 -5.43 -11.04
N HIS A 59 5.90 -6.20 -10.09
CA HIS A 59 6.60 -7.22 -9.31
C HIS A 59 5.77 -8.52 -9.29
N PRO A 60 5.62 -9.20 -10.43
CA PRO A 60 4.90 -10.47 -10.47
C PRO A 60 5.63 -11.51 -9.61
N ASN A 61 4.91 -12.49 -9.07
CA ASN A 61 5.50 -13.62 -8.33
C ASN A 61 6.32 -13.19 -7.09
N THR A 62 5.75 -12.29 -6.29
CA THR A 62 6.43 -11.64 -5.15
C THR A 62 5.70 -11.91 -3.85
N VAL A 63 6.45 -12.08 -2.76
CA VAL A 63 5.92 -12.13 -1.38
C VAL A 63 6.45 -10.97 -0.56
N ALA A 64 5.65 -10.50 0.40
CA ALA A 64 6.05 -9.47 1.32
C ALA A 64 7.08 -9.98 2.34
N GLN A 65 8.18 -9.25 2.51
CA GLN A 65 9.23 -9.63 3.46
C GLN A 65 8.81 -9.43 4.93
N ARG A 66 7.95 -8.45 5.24
CA ARG A 66 7.53 -8.16 6.63
C ARG A 66 6.09 -7.74 6.76
N TYR A 67 5.52 -7.12 5.73
CA TYR A 67 4.15 -6.66 5.73
C TYR A 67 3.16 -7.84 5.71
N MET A 68 2.20 -7.84 6.63
CA MET A 68 1.12 -8.81 6.75
C MET A 68 1.59 -10.26 6.90
N ARG A 69 2.68 -10.48 7.66
CA ARG A 69 3.14 -11.84 7.99
C ARG A 69 2.24 -12.44 9.08
N HIS A 70 1.70 -13.62 8.82
CA HIS A 70 0.82 -14.36 9.73
C HIS A 70 1.60 -15.51 10.37
N THR A 71 1.60 -15.60 11.69
CA THR A 71 2.21 -16.70 12.45
C THR A 71 1.14 -17.42 13.24
N PHE A 72 0.81 -18.65 12.85
CA PHE A 72 -0.11 -19.52 13.59
C PHE A 72 0.68 -20.36 14.58
N PHE A 73 0.38 -20.21 15.87
CA PHE A 73 0.97 -20.97 16.96
C PHE A 73 0.08 -22.15 17.33
N SER A 74 0.70 -23.25 17.79
CA SER A 74 0.02 -24.49 18.15
C SER A 74 -0.93 -24.38 19.35
N ASP A 75 -0.83 -23.30 20.12
CA ASP A 75 -1.69 -23.01 21.27
C ASP A 75 -2.99 -22.28 20.89
N GLY A 76 -3.20 -22.01 19.60
CA GLY A 76 -4.37 -21.30 19.11
C GLY A 76 -4.17 -19.79 19.02
N GLU A 77 -2.96 -19.25 19.18
CA GLU A 77 -2.69 -17.84 18.89
C GLU A 77 -2.31 -17.64 17.42
N LEU A 78 -2.85 -16.60 16.78
CA LEU A 78 -2.42 -16.08 15.49
C LEU A 78 -1.88 -14.68 15.69
N VAL A 79 -0.62 -14.44 15.33
CA VAL A 79 -0.01 -13.10 15.32
C VAL A 79 0.14 -12.61 13.88
N VAL A 80 -0.34 -11.40 13.61
CA VAL A 80 -0.23 -10.71 12.33
C VAL A 80 0.67 -9.49 12.50
N GLU A 81 1.81 -9.47 11.81
CA GLU A 81 2.72 -8.33 11.78
C GLU A 81 2.35 -7.40 10.62
N ASN A 82 1.88 -6.19 10.93
CA ASN A 82 1.35 -5.23 9.96
C ASN A 82 2.34 -4.11 9.62
N GLU A 83 3.19 -3.70 10.55
CA GLU A 83 4.16 -2.61 10.40
C GLU A 83 5.49 -2.96 11.06
N GLU A 84 6.51 -2.14 10.82
CA GLU A 84 7.80 -2.27 11.50
C GLU A 84 7.60 -2.06 13.02
N ASN A 85 7.55 -3.18 13.76
CA ASN A 85 7.33 -3.29 15.21
C ASN A 85 5.87 -3.19 15.70
N ASN A 86 4.89 -3.41 14.82
CA ASN A 86 3.49 -3.50 15.23
C ASN A 86 2.92 -4.88 14.89
N SER A 87 2.12 -5.43 15.81
CA SER A 87 1.52 -6.75 15.66
C SER A 87 0.14 -6.80 16.29
N ILE A 88 -0.72 -7.63 15.71
CA ILE A 88 -2.08 -7.87 16.17
C ILE A 88 -2.23 -9.36 16.45
N SER A 89 -2.77 -9.71 17.62
CA SER A 89 -3.09 -11.10 17.98
C SER A 89 -4.57 -11.43 17.78
N TYR A 90 -4.83 -12.67 17.39
CA TYR A 90 -6.15 -13.32 17.27
C TYR A 90 -6.09 -14.66 18.01
N GLU A 91 -7.23 -15.12 18.51
CA GLU A 91 -7.42 -16.54 18.84
C GLU A 91 -7.88 -17.26 17.57
N TRP A 92 -7.30 -18.42 17.24
CA TRP A 92 -7.72 -19.23 16.10
C TRP A 92 -8.11 -20.64 16.49
N ARG A 93 -8.99 -21.22 15.68
CA ARG A 93 -9.43 -22.62 15.78
C ARG A 93 -9.65 -23.23 14.41
N TYR A 94 -9.66 -24.56 14.34
CA TYR A 94 -9.98 -25.30 13.12
C TYR A 94 -11.41 -25.86 13.20
N ASP A 95 -12.19 -25.63 12.14
CA ASP A 95 -13.57 -26.11 12.02
C ASP A 95 -13.85 -26.50 10.56
N ASN A 96 -14.07 -27.79 10.31
CA ASN A 96 -14.50 -28.35 9.03
C ASN A 96 -13.67 -27.86 7.81
N GLY A 97 -12.34 -27.91 7.88
CA GLY A 97 -11.47 -27.49 6.77
C GLY A 97 -11.15 -26.00 6.75
N ILE A 98 -11.72 -25.21 7.66
CA ILE A 98 -11.52 -23.77 7.76
C ILE A 98 -10.81 -23.42 9.07
N PHE A 99 -9.81 -22.57 8.98
CA PHE A 99 -9.15 -21.98 10.13
C PHE A 99 -9.79 -20.62 10.40
N ILE A 100 -10.39 -20.46 11.58
CA ILE A 100 -11.15 -19.29 11.96
C ILE A 100 -10.34 -18.54 13.00
N ALA A 101 -9.87 -17.35 12.66
CA ALA A 101 -9.21 -16.42 13.59
C ALA A 101 -10.20 -15.35 14.04
N THR A 102 -10.23 -15.07 15.34
CA THR A 102 -11.14 -14.10 15.97
C THR A 102 -10.38 -13.19 16.91
N ARG A 103 -10.66 -11.89 16.82
CA ARG A 103 -10.15 -10.88 17.72
C ARG A 103 -11.31 -10.03 18.22
N SER A 104 -11.44 -9.89 19.53
CA SER A 104 -12.44 -9.03 20.16
C SER A 104 -11.75 -7.91 20.95
N SER A 105 -12.28 -6.70 20.84
CA SER A 105 -11.80 -5.53 21.59
C SER A 105 -12.99 -4.65 21.99
N GLY A 106 -13.46 -4.81 23.23
CA GLY A 106 -14.68 -4.16 23.70
C GLY A 106 -15.90 -4.66 22.92
N THR A 107 -16.61 -3.75 22.26
CA THR A 107 -17.78 -4.05 21.41
C THR A 107 -17.43 -4.32 19.94
N ASN A 108 -16.13 -4.42 19.64
CA ASN A 108 -15.63 -4.61 18.29
C ASN A 108 -15.15 -6.06 18.14
N GLU A 109 -15.42 -6.67 16.99
CA GLU A 109 -15.03 -8.03 16.68
C GLU A 109 -14.53 -8.11 15.24
N PHE A 110 -13.47 -8.88 15.02
CA PHE A 110 -12.87 -9.14 13.72
C PHE A 110 -12.73 -10.65 13.57
N ILE A 111 -13.24 -11.18 12.46
CA ILE A 111 -13.24 -12.62 12.17
C ILE A 111 -12.64 -12.83 10.78
N GLU A 112 -11.67 -13.73 10.69
CA GLU A 112 -10.97 -14.07 9.46
C GLU A 112 -11.04 -15.58 9.25
N HIS A 113 -11.43 -16.01 8.05
CA HIS A 113 -11.43 -17.42 7.69
C HIS A 113 -10.32 -17.69 6.68
N PHE A 114 -9.55 -18.73 6.94
CA PHE A 114 -8.49 -19.21 6.06
C PHE A 114 -8.78 -20.64 5.61
N ARG A 115 -8.38 -20.93 4.37
CA ARG A 115 -8.44 -22.26 3.78
C ARG A 115 -7.05 -22.64 3.31
N LEU A 116 -6.58 -23.81 3.72
CA LEU A 116 -5.35 -24.38 3.21
C LEU A 116 -5.63 -24.98 1.82
N ILE A 117 -4.97 -24.46 0.79
CA ILE A 117 -5.13 -24.93 -0.60
C ILE A 117 -4.21 -26.12 -0.84
N ASP A 118 -2.97 -26.00 -0.40
CA ASP A 118 -1.97 -27.05 -0.37
C ASP A 118 -1.00 -26.81 0.79
N ARG A 119 0.05 -27.63 0.92
CA ARG A 119 1.01 -27.52 2.03
C ARG A 119 1.69 -26.15 2.11
N ASP A 120 1.85 -25.47 0.98
CA ASP A 120 2.65 -24.25 0.86
C ASP A 120 1.78 -23.01 0.61
N THR A 121 0.47 -23.17 0.39
CA THR A 121 -0.46 -22.12 0.00
C THR A 121 -1.69 -22.06 0.91
N LEU A 122 -1.92 -20.88 1.49
CA LEU A 122 -3.08 -20.55 2.33
C LEU A 122 -3.86 -19.41 1.67
N GLU A 123 -5.19 -19.48 1.70
CA GLU A 123 -6.08 -18.45 1.15
C GLU A 123 -6.93 -17.86 2.29
N LYS A 124 -7.07 -16.54 2.35
CA LYS A 124 -8.09 -15.89 3.19
C LYS A 124 -9.38 -15.78 2.39
N VAL A 125 -10.41 -16.48 2.86
CA VAL A 125 -11.68 -16.67 2.13
C VAL A 125 -12.83 -15.85 2.71
N LEU A 126 -12.62 -15.23 3.87
CA LEU A 126 -13.61 -14.36 4.50
C LEU A 126 -12.93 -13.38 5.44
N PHE A 127 -13.39 -12.13 5.40
CA PHE A 127 -13.17 -11.14 6.43
C PHE A 127 -14.51 -10.56 6.90
N GLN A 128 -14.72 -10.55 8.21
CA GLN A 128 -15.88 -9.94 8.86
C GLN A 128 -15.44 -9.00 9.98
N SER A 129 -16.13 -7.87 10.11
CA SER A 129 -15.94 -6.99 11.26
C SER A 129 -17.26 -6.41 11.77
N THR A 130 -17.34 -6.26 13.09
CA THR A 130 -18.39 -5.51 13.77
C THR A 130 -17.76 -4.41 14.63
N ILE A 131 -18.37 -3.22 14.64
CA ILE A 131 -17.95 -2.08 15.44
C ILE A 131 -19.14 -1.57 16.23
N GLY A 132 -19.03 -1.51 17.56
CA GLY A 132 -20.16 -1.14 18.42
C GLY A 132 -21.35 -2.10 18.27
N GLY A 133 -21.07 -3.39 18.04
CA GLY A 133 -22.09 -4.41 17.76
C GLY A 133 -22.80 -4.28 16.42
N LYS A 134 -22.37 -3.37 15.54
CA LYS A 134 -22.94 -3.20 14.18
C LYS A 134 -21.98 -3.77 13.13
N PRO A 135 -22.46 -4.55 12.15
CA PRO A 135 -21.64 -5.01 11.04
C PRO A 135 -21.03 -3.82 10.28
N LEU A 136 -19.72 -3.88 10.02
CA LEU A 136 -19.00 -2.89 9.23
C LEU A 136 -18.51 -3.46 7.89
N ALA A 137 -17.97 -4.68 7.90
CA ALA A 137 -17.48 -5.34 6.68
C ALA A 137 -17.79 -6.83 6.70
N ASN A 138 -18.04 -7.40 5.51
CA ASN A 138 -18.22 -8.82 5.28
C ASN A 138 -17.95 -9.09 3.79
N TYR A 139 -16.75 -9.58 3.45
CA TYR A 139 -16.34 -9.82 2.07
C TYR A 139 -15.34 -10.97 1.94
N ASN A 140 -15.18 -11.50 0.73
CA ASN A 140 -14.14 -12.45 0.38
C ASN A 140 -12.94 -11.67 -0.18
N PRO A 141 -11.79 -11.60 0.53
CA PRO A 141 -10.63 -10.87 0.02
C PRO A 141 -9.89 -11.63 -1.07
N GLU A 142 -9.95 -12.98 -1.06
CA GLU A 142 -9.14 -13.84 -1.94
C GLU A 142 -7.62 -13.61 -1.77
N ASP A 143 -7.17 -13.16 -0.59
CA ASP A 143 -5.75 -12.95 -0.31
C ASP A 143 -5.01 -14.30 -0.25
N GLU A 144 -3.92 -14.44 -1.02
CA GLU A 144 -3.04 -15.61 -0.97
C GLU A 144 -1.84 -15.39 -0.03
N PHE A 145 -1.46 -16.45 0.68
CA PHE A 145 -0.30 -16.50 1.55
C PHE A 145 0.55 -17.72 1.26
N ILE A 146 1.87 -17.54 1.29
CA ILE A 146 2.86 -18.59 1.04
C ILE A 146 3.58 -18.95 2.34
N ARG A 147 3.73 -20.24 2.61
CA ARG A 147 4.45 -20.72 3.79
C ARG A 147 5.92 -20.30 3.73
N GLN A 148 6.42 -19.70 4.79
CA GLN A 148 7.83 -19.34 4.92
C GLN A 148 8.71 -20.60 4.96
N GLY A 149 9.81 -20.58 4.22
CA GLY A 149 10.75 -21.68 4.04
C GLY A 149 10.29 -22.77 3.06
N SER A 150 9.14 -22.60 2.41
CA SER A 150 8.63 -23.57 1.43
C SER A 150 9.39 -23.50 0.10
N GLY A 151 9.26 -24.56 -0.71
CA GLY A 151 9.79 -24.56 -2.08
C GLY A 151 9.12 -23.49 -2.95
N LYS A 152 7.83 -23.23 -2.73
CA LYS A 152 7.07 -22.18 -3.41
C LYS A 152 7.64 -20.79 -3.08
N GLU A 153 7.87 -20.46 -1.81
CA GLU A 153 8.51 -19.19 -1.41
C GLU A 153 9.91 -19.05 -2.03
N GLY A 154 10.72 -20.12 -2.04
CA GLY A 154 12.06 -20.09 -2.62
C GLY A 154 12.11 -19.79 -4.12
N SER A 155 10.95 -19.86 -4.80
CA SER A 155 10.79 -19.48 -6.21
C SER A 155 10.27 -18.06 -6.44
N MET A 156 9.99 -17.32 -5.36
CA MET A 156 9.39 -15.97 -5.40
C MET A 156 10.40 -14.90 -5.03
N GLU A 157 10.18 -13.69 -5.53
CA GLU A 157 10.95 -12.52 -5.10
C GLU A 157 10.45 -12.05 -3.72
N MET A 158 11.38 -11.67 -2.84
CA MET A 158 11.03 -11.01 -1.58
C MET A 158 11.03 -9.50 -1.77
N LEU A 159 9.88 -8.88 -1.57
CA LEU A 159 9.75 -7.42 -1.60
C LEU A 159 9.67 -6.87 -0.18
N ASP A 160 10.60 -5.99 0.15
CA ASP A 160 10.47 -5.10 1.30
C ASP A 160 9.51 -3.96 0.92
N ILE A 161 8.23 -4.14 1.24
CA ILE A 161 7.19 -3.15 0.93
C ILE A 161 7.50 -1.81 1.61
N PHE A 162 8.11 -1.79 2.80
CA PHE A 162 8.44 -0.55 3.48
C PHE A 162 9.62 0.15 2.83
N ALA A 163 10.68 -0.59 2.47
CA ALA A 163 11.79 -0.01 1.72
C ALA A 163 11.32 0.49 0.34
N SER A 164 10.44 -0.26 -0.33
CA SER A 164 9.85 0.13 -1.61
C SER A 164 8.98 1.39 -1.48
N ALA A 165 8.05 1.42 -0.52
CA ALA A 165 7.22 2.59 -0.24
C ALA A 165 8.06 3.80 0.18
N ASN A 166 9.07 3.62 1.05
CA ASN A 166 9.98 4.68 1.47
C ASN A 166 10.84 5.18 0.31
N SER A 167 11.29 4.30 -0.59
CA SER A 167 12.00 4.71 -1.80
C SER A 167 11.09 5.50 -2.74
N ALA A 168 9.80 5.16 -2.77
CA ALA A 168 8.74 5.94 -3.41
C ALA A 168 8.23 7.11 -2.54
N MET A 169 8.82 7.38 -1.37
CA MET A 169 8.55 8.56 -0.55
C MET A 169 9.79 9.46 -0.42
N ASN A 170 10.96 9.02 -0.89
CA ASN A 170 12.13 9.87 -1.14
C ASN A 170 11.90 10.89 -2.27
N PHE A 171 10.65 11.09 -2.70
CA PHE A 171 10.30 12.26 -3.46
C PHE A 171 10.45 13.47 -2.57
N VAL A 172 11.29 14.41 -3.01
CA VAL A 172 11.46 15.69 -2.33
C VAL A 172 10.09 16.34 -2.17
N ASP A 173 9.68 16.58 -0.93
CA ASP A 173 8.47 17.35 -0.64
C ASP A 173 8.64 18.70 -1.33
N PRO A 174 7.79 19.06 -2.32
CA PRO A 174 7.95 20.31 -3.04
C PRO A 174 8.03 21.51 -2.09
N SER A 175 7.33 21.47 -0.95
CA SER A 175 7.34 22.55 0.04
C SER A 175 8.71 22.78 0.72
N THR A 176 9.65 21.84 0.55
CA THR A 176 11.03 21.93 1.08
C THR A 176 12.04 22.47 0.07
N LEU A 177 11.62 22.74 -1.17
CA LEU A 177 12.49 23.32 -2.19
C LEU A 177 12.95 24.71 -1.77
N SER A 178 14.26 24.94 -1.88
CA SER A 178 14.90 26.15 -1.41
C SER A 178 15.13 27.14 -2.55
N VAL A 179 14.73 28.39 -2.34
CA VAL A 179 15.05 29.50 -3.25
C VAL A 179 16.57 29.63 -3.39
N GLY A 180 17.06 29.77 -4.62
CA GLY A 180 18.46 29.80 -5.00
C GLY A 180 19.09 28.43 -5.24
N SER A 181 18.36 27.33 -5.03
CA SER A 181 18.84 25.97 -5.31
C SER A 181 18.45 25.52 -6.71
N SER A 182 19.29 24.67 -7.31
CA SER A 182 19.01 24.01 -8.58
C SER A 182 18.60 22.55 -8.36
N TYR A 183 17.68 22.07 -9.19
CA TYR A 183 17.14 20.70 -9.12
C TYR A 183 17.02 20.12 -10.53
N THR A 184 17.28 18.83 -10.68
CA THR A 184 17.09 18.09 -11.93
C THR A 184 15.72 17.42 -11.95
N LEU A 185 14.92 17.68 -12.98
CA LEU A 185 13.58 17.08 -13.12
C LEU A 185 13.67 15.64 -13.62
N SER A 186 13.07 14.67 -12.93
CA SER A 186 13.03 13.29 -13.40
C SER A 186 11.90 13.00 -14.41
N ARG A 187 10.95 13.93 -14.58
CA ARG A 187 9.78 13.77 -15.46
C ARG A 187 9.50 15.01 -16.30
N LYS A 188 8.66 14.83 -17.32
CA LYS A 188 8.16 15.93 -18.14
C LYS A 188 7.31 16.86 -17.26
N THR A 189 7.68 18.13 -17.16
CA THR A 189 7.09 19.06 -16.17
C THR A 189 6.55 20.32 -16.86
N PRO A 190 5.28 20.70 -16.65
CA PRO A 190 4.73 21.94 -17.19
C PRO A 190 5.34 23.18 -16.52
N ILE A 191 5.71 24.15 -17.34
CA ILE A 191 6.19 25.48 -16.96
C ILE A 191 5.21 26.49 -17.57
N ALA A 192 4.38 27.09 -16.72
CA ALA A 192 3.45 28.14 -17.10
C ALA A 192 4.17 29.51 -17.21
N PRO A 193 3.68 30.45 -18.04
CA PRO A 193 4.24 31.81 -18.07
C PRO A 193 3.92 32.60 -16.78
N ASP A 194 2.79 32.29 -16.13
CA ASP A 194 2.29 32.92 -14.90
C ASP A 194 1.58 31.85 -14.03
N TYR A 195 1.51 32.06 -12.72
CA TYR A 195 0.72 31.24 -11.79
C TYR A 195 -0.78 31.53 -11.87
N VAL A 196 -1.18 32.69 -12.41
CA VAL A 196 -2.58 32.98 -12.79
C VAL A 196 -2.76 32.57 -14.25
N ALA A 197 -2.81 31.27 -14.52
CA ALA A 197 -2.92 30.77 -15.89
C ALA A 197 -4.24 31.22 -16.54
N SER A 198 -4.20 32.22 -17.43
CA SER A 198 -5.34 32.59 -18.28
C SER A 198 -5.32 31.89 -19.64
N ASP A 199 -4.14 31.49 -20.14
CA ASP A 199 -3.99 30.82 -21.43
C ASP A 199 -3.14 29.54 -21.32
N LEU A 200 -3.76 28.39 -21.59
CA LEU A 200 -3.08 27.09 -21.58
C LEU A 200 -2.16 26.90 -22.80
N ALA A 201 -2.33 27.70 -23.87
CA ALA A 201 -1.53 27.60 -25.09
C ALA A 201 -0.06 27.98 -24.90
N GLU A 202 0.25 28.77 -23.86
CA GLU A 202 1.60 29.24 -23.57
C GLU A 202 2.37 28.33 -22.59
N ILE A 203 1.76 27.22 -22.14
CA ILE A 203 2.43 26.25 -21.26
C ILE A 203 3.53 25.53 -22.03
N ARG A 204 4.76 25.69 -21.57
CA ARG A 204 5.94 24.96 -22.06
C ARG A 204 6.16 23.73 -21.19
N TYR A 205 6.91 22.76 -21.70
CA TYR A 205 7.25 21.56 -20.93
C TYR A 205 8.76 21.37 -20.87
N ALA A 206 9.28 21.25 -19.65
CA ALA A 206 10.63 20.79 -19.42
C ALA A 206 10.71 19.27 -19.62
N PRO A 207 11.60 18.73 -20.47
CA PRO A 207 11.82 17.29 -20.56
C PRO A 207 12.51 16.74 -19.30
N PRO A 208 12.41 15.42 -19.05
CA PRO A 208 13.24 14.75 -18.03
C PRO A 208 14.73 15.04 -18.22
N GLY A 209 15.46 15.18 -17.11
CA GLY A 209 16.88 15.55 -17.05
C GLY A 209 17.14 17.06 -17.13
N GLN A 210 16.11 17.89 -17.35
CA GLN A 210 16.31 19.35 -17.36
C GLN A 210 16.52 19.90 -15.94
N MET A 211 17.55 20.73 -15.79
CA MET A 211 17.83 21.47 -14.57
C MET A 211 16.95 22.72 -14.48
N ILE A 212 16.38 22.96 -13.30
CA ILE A 212 15.64 24.16 -12.93
C ILE A 212 16.31 24.84 -11.74
N GLU A 213 16.31 26.16 -11.69
CA GLU A 213 16.71 26.94 -10.51
C GLU A 213 15.47 27.58 -9.89
N ILE A 214 15.23 27.41 -8.59
CA ILE A 214 14.10 28.05 -7.90
C ILE A 214 14.47 29.50 -7.59
N ILE A 215 13.81 30.46 -8.22
CA ILE A 215 14.08 31.90 -8.05
C ILE A 215 13.15 32.52 -7.01
N GLU A 216 11.91 32.04 -6.95
CA GLU A 216 10.87 32.60 -6.10
C GLU A 216 9.87 31.52 -5.72
N GLN A 217 9.20 31.68 -4.59
CA GLN A 217 8.09 30.83 -4.16
C GLN A 217 6.92 31.70 -3.71
N THR A 218 5.69 31.29 -4.04
CA THR A 218 4.47 32.01 -3.65
C THR A 218 3.31 31.05 -3.43
N LEU A 219 2.44 31.37 -2.47
CA LEU A 219 1.25 30.60 -2.15
C LEU A 219 0.02 31.25 -2.79
N VAL A 220 -0.63 30.54 -3.72
CA VAL A 220 -1.79 31.02 -4.47
C VAL A 220 -2.91 29.99 -4.31
N GLU A 221 -4.05 30.42 -3.76
CA GLU A 221 -5.20 29.53 -3.50
C GLU A 221 -4.82 28.25 -2.72
N ASN A 222 -3.96 28.41 -1.71
CA ASN A 222 -3.44 27.30 -0.89
C ASN A 222 -2.61 26.26 -1.68
N LYS A 223 -2.05 26.65 -2.84
CA LYS A 223 -1.11 25.85 -3.62
C LYS A 223 0.21 26.60 -3.74
N MET A 224 1.32 25.92 -3.48
CA MET A 224 2.64 26.52 -3.64
C MET A 224 3.01 26.54 -5.13
N TRP A 225 3.55 27.66 -5.59
CA TRP A 225 4.07 27.87 -6.92
C TRP A 225 5.52 28.34 -6.84
N TYR A 226 6.35 27.84 -7.76
CA TYR A 226 7.76 28.20 -7.84
C TYR A 226 8.01 28.93 -9.14
N ARG A 227 8.62 30.10 -9.07
CA ARG A 227 9.23 30.71 -10.25
C ARG A 227 10.56 30.04 -10.47
N VAL A 228 10.77 29.54 -11.67
CA VAL A 228 11.95 28.75 -12.02
C VAL A 228 12.68 29.34 -13.21
N ARG A 229 14.00 29.17 -13.25
CA ARG A 229 14.84 29.44 -14.41
C ARG A 229 15.29 28.14 -15.06
N THR A 230 15.19 28.06 -16.39
CA THR A 230 15.64 26.94 -17.21
C THR A 230 16.45 27.45 -18.40
N GLY A 231 17.78 27.50 -18.23
CA GLY A 231 18.65 28.21 -19.18
C GLY A 231 18.30 29.71 -19.23
N ASP A 232 17.99 30.23 -20.41
CA ASP A 232 17.63 31.65 -20.61
C ASP A 232 16.12 31.93 -20.43
N SER A 233 15.34 30.94 -20.02
CA SER A 233 13.89 31.05 -19.85
C SER A 233 13.48 31.05 -18.40
N GLU A 234 12.42 31.80 -18.07
CA GLU A 234 11.75 31.73 -16.77
C GLU A 234 10.28 31.33 -16.93
N GLY A 235 9.70 30.83 -15.85
CA GLY A 235 8.27 30.54 -15.76
C GLY A 235 7.89 30.00 -14.39
N TRP A 236 6.70 29.45 -14.27
CA TRP A 236 6.12 29.01 -13.01
C TRP A 236 5.77 27.53 -13.05
N ILE A 237 6.15 26.81 -12.00
CA ILE A 237 5.78 25.41 -11.78
C ILE A 237 4.89 25.34 -10.55
N ASN A 238 3.74 24.69 -10.70
CA ASN A 238 2.88 24.37 -9.56
C ASN A 238 3.53 23.22 -8.77
N SER A 239 3.59 23.31 -7.43
CA SER A 239 4.08 22.25 -6.54
C SER A 239 3.49 20.86 -6.85
N ILE A 240 2.24 20.82 -7.31
CA ILE A 240 1.59 19.56 -7.68
C ILE A 240 2.31 18.85 -8.83
N ALA A 241 2.87 19.59 -9.77
CA ALA A 241 3.62 19.04 -10.90
C ALA A 241 4.99 18.46 -10.49
N LEU A 242 5.45 18.75 -9.27
CA LEU A 242 6.70 18.26 -8.70
C LEU A 242 6.49 17.03 -7.81
N PHE A 243 5.26 16.68 -7.44
CA PHE A 243 5.00 15.44 -6.69
C PHE A 243 5.40 14.20 -7.50
N GLY A 244 6.09 13.28 -6.82
CA GLY A 244 6.57 12.06 -7.46
C GLY A 244 7.78 12.26 -8.38
N GLN A 245 8.40 13.44 -8.36
CA GLN A 245 9.68 13.66 -9.03
C GLN A 245 10.84 13.39 -8.09
N ASP A 246 11.89 12.83 -8.67
CA ASP A 246 13.20 12.69 -8.04
C ASP A 246 13.96 13.97 -8.36
N LEU A 247 14.14 14.83 -7.34
CA LEU A 247 14.73 16.16 -7.48
C LEU A 247 16.12 16.13 -6.82
N ASN A 248 17.16 16.05 -7.65
CA ASN A 248 18.57 16.04 -7.23
C ASN A 248 19.32 17.29 -7.68
#